data_AF-A0A5S3UYB6-F1
#
_entry.id   AF-A0A5S3UYB6-F1
#
_cell.length_a   1.000
_cell.length_b   1.000
_cell.length_c   1.000
_cell.angle_alpha   90.00
_cell.angle_beta   90.00
_cell.angle_gamma   90.00
#
_symmetry.space_group_name_H-M   'P 1'
#
loop_
_entity.id
_entity.type
_entity.pdbx_description
1 polymer ?
#
loop_
_entity_poly.entity_id
_entity_poly.type
_entity_poly.pdbx_seq_one_letter_code
_entity_poly.pdbx_strand_id
1 'polypeptide(L)'
;MLAIMVLALLGRNDQGYWLLMAAFGASCVLIFAVPDSPLAKARNVIAGHSLTALIGVVFVFCLPVNPFTLGLATGLAVALMVLTKTVHPPAGANPLFIMLSGQGWTFLLFPVLTGAVSLVILGRSYHLLKTRWPKLTLKK
;
A
#
# COMPACT_ATOMS: atom_id res chain seq x y z
N MET A 1 -2.17 -13.11 3.69
CA MET A 1 -2.38 -13.30 5.15
C MET A 1 -1.09 -13.45 5.91
N LEU A 2 -0.22 -14.43 5.62
CA LEU A 2 1.11 -14.53 6.26
C LEU A 2 1.98 -13.27 6.09
N ALA A 3 1.91 -12.60 4.94
CA ALA A 3 2.63 -11.35 4.73
C ALA A 3 2.20 -10.25 5.72
N ILE A 4 0.90 -10.12 6.02
CA ILE A 4 0.39 -9.19 7.03
C ILE A 4 0.88 -9.59 8.42
N MET A 5 0.90 -10.88 8.74
CA MET A 5 1.44 -11.37 10.00
C MET A 5 2.94 -11.05 10.14
N VAL A 6 3.74 -11.25 9.10
CA VAL A 6 5.17 -10.90 9.11
C VAL A 6 5.36 -9.39 9.34
N LEU A 7 4.59 -8.55 8.64
CA LEU A 7 4.63 -7.10 8.87
C LEU A 7 4.17 -6.71 10.28
N ALA A 8 3.17 -7.39 10.83
CA ALA A 8 2.72 -7.18 12.20
C ALA A 8 3.83 -7.51 13.21
N LEU A 9 4.52 -8.64 13.02
CA LEU A 9 5.57 -9.09 13.92
C LEU A 9 6.82 -8.21 13.84
N LEU A 10 7.28 -7.89 12.63
CA LEU A 10 8.41 -6.98 12.41
C LEU A 10 8.09 -5.54 12.84
N GLY A 11 6.83 -5.16 12.67
CA GLY A 11 6.31 -3.84 12.97
C GLY A 11 5.71 -3.74 14.36
N ARG A 12 6.04 -4.62 15.31
CA ARG A 12 5.50 -4.54 16.68
C ARG A 12 6.37 -3.62 17.54
N ASN A 13 5.76 -2.63 18.18
CA ASN A 13 6.37 -1.84 19.24
C ASN A 13 5.34 -1.58 20.36
N ASP A 14 5.74 -0.85 21.40
CA ASP A 14 4.86 -0.50 22.53
C ASP A 14 3.65 0.36 22.13
N GLN A 15 3.71 0.99 20.95
CA GLN A 15 2.68 1.88 20.39
C GLN A 15 1.79 1.19 19.34
N GLY A 16 1.99 -0.12 19.10
CA GLY A 16 1.18 -0.91 18.17
C GLY A 16 1.95 -1.46 16.97
N TYR A 17 1.31 -1.43 15.79
CA TYR A 17 1.79 -2.07 14.56
C TYR A 17 2.26 -1.04 13.51
N TRP A 18 3.45 -0.48 13.68
CA TRP A 18 3.95 0.68 12.91
C TRP A 18 4.28 0.40 11.43
N LEU A 19 4.23 -0.86 10.98
CA LEU A 19 4.40 -1.27 9.57
C LEU A 19 3.08 -1.66 8.88
N LEU A 20 1.92 -1.52 9.55
CA LEU A 20 0.63 -1.91 9.01
C LEU A 20 -0.28 -0.72 8.71
N MET A 21 -1.05 -0.86 7.62
CA MET A 21 -2.22 -0.06 7.33
C MET A 21 -3.29 -0.93 6.68
N ALA A 22 -4.56 -0.53 6.78
CA ALA A 22 -5.68 -1.31 6.24
C ALA A 22 -5.54 -1.61 4.73
N ALA A 23 -5.02 -0.65 3.96
CA ALA A 23 -4.87 -0.79 2.50
C ALA A 23 -3.97 -1.98 2.10
N PHE A 24 -3.01 -2.38 2.95
CA PHE A 24 -2.14 -3.53 2.69
C PHE A 24 -2.89 -4.87 2.64
N GLY A 25 -4.04 -4.98 3.30
CA GLY A 25 -4.92 -6.14 3.16
C GLY A 25 -5.42 -6.29 1.72
N ALA A 26 -5.87 -5.18 1.11
CA ALA A 26 -6.30 -5.16 -0.29
C ALA A 26 -5.12 -5.34 -1.26
N SER A 27 -3.95 -4.76 -0.97
CA SER A 27 -2.72 -5.01 -1.74
C SER A 27 -2.34 -6.49 -1.74
N CYS A 28 -2.52 -7.19 -0.62
CA CYS A 28 -2.28 -8.64 -0.57
C CYS A 28 -3.19 -9.41 -1.53
N VAL A 29 -4.45 -9.00 -1.73
CA VAL A 29 -5.33 -9.67 -2.71
C VAL A 29 -4.72 -9.57 -4.10
N LEU A 30 -4.27 -8.38 -4.52
CA LEU A 30 -3.65 -8.22 -5.84
C LEU A 30 -2.33 -8.98 -5.96
N ILE A 31 -1.44 -8.85 -4.98
CA ILE A 31 -0.09 -9.43 -5.02
C ILE A 31 -0.13 -10.97 -5.00
N PHE A 32 -1.02 -11.58 -4.22
CA PHE A 32 -1.01 -13.02 -3.99
C PHE A 32 -2.10 -13.78 -4.76
N ALA A 33 -3.29 -13.22 -4.93
CA ALA A 33 -4.40 -13.92 -5.59
C ALA A 33 -4.40 -13.73 -7.11
N VAL A 34 -3.98 -12.56 -7.60
CA VAL A 34 -3.93 -12.22 -9.04
C VAL A 34 -2.58 -11.62 -9.46
N PRO A 35 -1.47 -12.36 -9.25
CA PRO A 35 -0.11 -11.83 -9.42
C PRO A 35 0.25 -11.39 -10.85
N ASP A 36 -0.42 -11.96 -11.85
CA ASP A 36 -0.21 -11.61 -13.26
C ASP A 36 -0.87 -10.27 -13.65
N SER A 37 -1.68 -9.70 -12.75
CA SER A 37 -2.30 -8.40 -12.97
C SER A 37 -1.23 -7.31 -13.14
N PRO A 38 -1.35 -6.44 -14.17
CA PRO A 38 -0.45 -5.30 -14.31
C PRO A 38 -0.51 -4.35 -13.11
N LEU A 39 -1.59 -4.38 -12.32
CA LEU A 39 -1.79 -3.57 -11.11
C LEU A 39 -1.06 -4.11 -9.88
N ALA A 40 -0.64 -5.37 -9.90
CA ALA A 40 0.10 -6.03 -8.83
C ALA A 40 1.63 -5.85 -8.96
N LYS A 41 2.10 -5.22 -10.05
CA LYS A 41 3.53 -4.98 -10.28
C LYS A 41 4.15 -4.19 -9.14
N ALA A 42 5.37 -4.57 -8.76
CA ALA A 42 6.14 -3.93 -7.69
C ALA A 42 6.17 -2.40 -7.76
N ARG A 43 6.38 -1.85 -8.97
CA ARG A 43 6.37 -0.40 -9.22
C ARG A 43 5.03 0.23 -8.82
N ASN A 44 3.92 -0.39 -9.20
CA ASN A 44 2.58 0.14 -8.92
C ASN A 44 2.29 0.11 -7.42
N VAL A 45 2.64 -0.97 -6.73
CA VAL A 45 2.46 -1.08 -5.27
C VAL A 45 3.25 0.03 -4.55
N ILE A 46 4.57 0.11 -4.78
CA ILE A 46 5.43 1.04 -4.04
C ILE A 46 5.12 2.50 -4.40
N ALA A 47 5.11 2.82 -5.71
CA ALA A 47 4.89 4.18 -6.15
C ALA A 47 3.45 4.63 -5.94
N GLY A 48 2.46 3.76 -6.15
CA GLY A 48 1.05 4.06 -5.88
C GLY A 48 0.84 4.43 -4.42
N HIS A 49 1.26 3.58 -3.48
CA HIS A 49 1.13 3.90 -2.05
C HIS A 49 1.87 5.17 -1.65
N SER A 50 3.12 5.33 -2.08
CA SER A 50 3.96 6.48 -1.70
C SER A 50 3.42 7.79 -2.27
N LEU A 51 3.00 7.80 -3.54
CA LEU A 51 2.47 8.98 -4.21
C LEU A 51 1.16 9.45 -3.58
N THR A 52 0.20 8.54 -3.37
CA THR A 52 -1.08 8.93 -2.78
C THR A 52 -0.95 9.30 -1.31
N ALA A 53 -0.02 8.67 -0.58
CA ALA A 53 0.28 9.09 0.78
C ALA A 53 0.91 10.47 0.85
N LEU A 54 1.85 10.79 -0.06
CA LEU A 54 2.46 12.12 -0.16
C LEU A 54 1.38 13.20 -0.36
N ILE A 55 0.41 12.94 -1.23
CA ILE A 55 -0.70 13.87 -1.47
C ILE A 55 -1.56 14.03 -0.20
N GLY A 56 -1.90 12.94 0.48
CA GLY A 56 -2.61 12.99 1.76
C GLY A 56 -1.88 13.84 2.80
N VAL A 57 -0.57 13.63 2.94
CA VAL A 57 0.28 14.38 3.89
C VAL A 57 0.34 15.86 3.52
N VAL A 58 0.59 16.20 2.25
CA VAL A 58 0.60 17.61 1.82
C VAL A 58 -0.76 18.26 2.11
N PHE A 59 -1.87 17.60 1.81
CA PHE A 59 -3.20 18.15 2.02
C PHE A 59 -3.52 18.36 3.50
N VAL A 60 -3.19 17.40 4.38
CA VAL A 60 -3.51 17.53 5.81
C VAL A 60 -2.72 18.66 6.49
N PHE A 61 -1.53 19.00 5.99
CA PHE A 61 -0.74 20.14 6.50
C PHE A 61 -1.12 21.48 5.87
N CYS A 62 -1.62 21.51 4.63
CA CYS A 62 -1.85 22.75 3.90
C CYS A 62 -3.32 23.19 3.83
N LEU A 63 -4.27 22.28 4.02
CA LEU A 63 -5.70 22.55 3.79
C LEU A 63 -6.55 22.02 4.95
N PRO A 64 -7.70 22.68 5.26
CA PRO A 64 -8.63 22.17 6.26
C PRO A 64 -9.25 20.86 5.80
N VAL A 65 -9.50 19.94 6.73
CA VAL A 65 -10.17 18.67 6.44
C VAL A 65 -11.68 18.91 6.36
N ASN A 66 -12.24 18.83 5.14
CA ASN A 66 -13.67 18.95 4.87
C ASN A 66 -14.04 18.09 3.64
N PRO A 67 -15.34 17.88 3.33
CA PRO A 67 -15.74 17.03 2.21
C PRO A 67 -15.13 17.42 0.86
N PHE A 68 -14.95 18.71 0.61
CA PHE A 68 -14.36 19.20 -0.64
C PHE A 68 -12.87 18.86 -0.75
N THR A 69 -12.08 19.12 0.30
CA THR A 69 -10.63 18.85 0.28
C THR A 69 -10.33 17.36 0.30
N LEU A 70 -11.15 16.53 0.97
CA LEU A 70 -11.06 15.06 0.93
C LEU A 70 -11.28 14.52 -0.49
N GLY A 71 -12.31 15.02 -1.17
CA GLY A 71 -12.58 14.68 -2.58
C GLY A 71 -11.44 15.12 -3.50
N LEU A 72 -10.95 16.34 -3.33
CA LEU A 72 -9.85 16.89 -4.12
C LEU A 72 -8.55 16.11 -3.95
N ALA A 73 -8.16 15.80 -2.71
CA ALA A 73 -6.95 15.02 -2.43
C ALA A 73 -7.01 13.63 -3.08
N THR A 74 -8.15 12.96 -2.94
CA THR A 74 -8.37 11.62 -3.49
C THR A 74 -8.40 11.63 -5.01
N GLY A 75 -9.12 12.59 -5.61
CA GLY A 75 -9.19 12.77 -7.06
C GLY A 75 -7.81 13.06 -7.66
N LEU A 76 -7.04 13.98 -7.05
CA LEU A 76 -5.68 14.28 -7.47
C LEU A 76 -4.77 13.06 -7.36
N ALA A 77 -4.87 12.31 -6.26
CA ALA A 77 -4.09 11.09 -6.05
C ALA A 77 -4.36 10.03 -7.11
N VAL A 78 -5.62 9.79 -7.45
CA VAL A 78 -5.99 8.87 -8.52
C VAL A 78 -5.52 9.38 -9.88
N ALA A 79 -5.73 10.66 -10.18
CA ALA A 79 -5.29 11.27 -11.44
C ALA A 79 -3.77 11.16 -11.62
N LEU A 80 -2.98 11.46 -10.58
CA LEU A 80 -1.52 11.34 -10.64
C LEU A 80 -1.08 9.89 -10.81
N MET A 81 -1.70 8.91 -10.15
CA MET A 81 -1.40 7.50 -10.39
C MET A 81 -1.66 7.07 -11.85
N VAL A 82 -2.73 7.59 -12.47
CA VAL A 82 -3.02 7.33 -13.89
C VAL A 82 -1.94 7.95 -14.78
N LEU A 83 -1.59 9.21 -14.53
CA LEU A 83 -0.57 9.93 -15.31
C LEU A 83 0.82 9.30 -15.20
N THR A 84 1.23 8.88 -14.00
CA THR A 84 2.53 8.24 -13.76
C THR A 84 2.55 6.76 -14.15
N LYS A 85 1.41 6.19 -14.57
CA LYS A 85 1.22 4.76 -14.87
C LYS A 85 1.56 3.87 -13.66
N THR A 86 1.19 4.30 -12.46
CA THR A 86 1.43 3.58 -11.19
C THR A 86 0.14 3.25 -10.46
N VAL A 87 -0.96 3.04 -11.20
CA VAL A 87 -2.26 2.69 -10.62
C VAL A 87 -2.14 1.42 -9.78
N HIS A 88 -2.42 1.58 -8.49
CA HIS A 88 -2.59 0.50 -7.52
C HIS A 88 -3.86 0.81 -6.72
N PRO A 89 -5.02 0.20 -7.06
CA PRO A 89 -6.30 0.57 -6.47
C PRO A 89 -6.34 0.65 -4.93
N PRO A 90 -5.69 -0.25 -4.18
CA PRO A 90 -5.61 -0.15 -2.71
C PRO A 90 -5.04 1.18 -2.20
N ALA A 91 -4.09 1.78 -2.93
CA ALA A 91 -3.46 3.05 -2.55
C ALA A 91 -4.40 4.26 -2.69
N GLY A 92 -5.51 4.14 -3.42
CA GLY A 92 -6.48 5.21 -3.60
C GLY A 92 -7.15 5.66 -2.29
N ALA A 93 -7.17 4.81 -1.27
CA ALA A 93 -7.73 5.14 0.05
C ALA A 93 -6.77 5.94 0.95
N ASN A 94 -5.48 6.01 0.62
CA ASN A 94 -4.47 6.62 1.50
C ASN A 94 -4.73 8.10 1.82
N PRO A 95 -5.08 8.98 0.84
CA PRO A 95 -5.32 10.40 1.15
C PRO A 95 -6.45 10.60 2.16
N LEU A 96 -7.55 9.87 2.00
CA LEU A 96 -8.69 9.90 2.93
C LEU A 96 -8.25 9.48 4.33
N PHE A 97 -7.56 8.34 4.44
CA PHE A 97 -7.11 7.84 5.74
C PHE A 97 -6.19 8.85 6.42
N ILE A 98 -5.19 9.37 5.70
CA ILE A 98 -4.20 10.30 6.24
C ILE A 98 -4.86 11.60 6.71
N MET A 99 -5.74 12.19 5.91
CA MET A 99 -6.42 13.43 6.27
C MET A 99 -7.38 13.23 7.46
N LEU A 100 -8.15 12.15 7.47
CA LEU A 100 -9.13 11.89 8.54
C LEU A 100 -8.48 11.50 9.88
N SER A 101 -7.29 10.89 9.84
CA SER A 101 -6.55 10.47 11.03
C SER A 101 -5.38 11.39 11.40
N GLY A 102 -5.19 12.50 10.68
CA GLY A 102 -4.16 13.49 10.99
C GLY A 102 -2.72 13.00 10.82
N GLN A 103 -2.47 12.05 9.91
CA GLN A 103 -1.15 11.41 9.78
C GLN A 103 -0.14 12.31 9.06
N GLY A 104 1.10 12.31 9.54
CA GLY A 104 2.15 13.20 9.03
C GLY A 104 3.21 12.54 8.15
N TRP A 105 4.32 13.24 7.97
CA TRP A 105 5.47 12.78 7.17
C TRP A 105 6.07 11.45 7.64
N THR A 106 5.99 11.16 8.93
CA THR A 106 6.42 9.86 9.48
C THR A 106 5.59 8.73 8.91
N PHE A 107 4.28 8.92 8.71
CA PHE A 107 3.38 7.92 8.13
C PHE A 107 3.76 7.54 6.69
N LEU A 108 4.22 8.52 5.91
CA LEU A 108 4.72 8.32 4.54
C LEU A 108 5.94 7.36 4.50
N LEU A 109 6.82 7.44 5.50
CA LEU A 109 7.97 6.54 5.59
C LEU A 109 7.58 5.21 6.27
N PHE A 110 6.81 5.31 7.34
CA PHE A 110 6.37 4.22 8.21
C PHE A 110 4.90 4.41 8.59
N PRO A 111 3.96 3.61 8.07
CA PRO A 111 4.16 2.31 7.41
C PRO A 111 4.27 2.36 5.88
N VAL A 112 3.98 3.49 5.21
CA VAL A 112 3.63 3.47 3.78
C VAL A 112 4.74 2.91 2.91
N LEU A 113 5.90 3.57 2.86
CA LEU A 113 6.99 3.15 1.98
C LEU A 113 7.57 1.80 2.43
N THR A 114 7.89 1.68 3.71
CA THR A 114 8.56 0.50 4.27
C THR A 114 7.70 -0.75 4.24
N GLY A 115 6.42 -0.62 4.57
CA GLY A 115 5.44 -1.70 4.46
C GLY A 115 5.18 -2.10 3.00
N ALA A 116 5.06 -1.14 2.07
CA ALA A 116 4.87 -1.45 0.65
C ALA A 116 6.08 -2.18 0.03
N VAL A 117 7.30 -1.74 0.34
CA VAL A 117 8.53 -2.44 -0.08
C VAL A 117 8.58 -3.84 0.50
N SER A 118 8.29 -3.99 1.79
CA SER A 118 8.28 -5.28 2.47
C SER A 118 7.23 -6.24 1.87
N LEU A 119 6.03 -5.76 1.57
CA LEU A 119 4.99 -6.53 0.86
C LEU A 119 5.47 -7.03 -0.51
N VAL A 120 6.12 -6.17 -1.28
CA VAL A 120 6.63 -6.53 -2.60
C VAL A 120 7.71 -7.61 -2.48
N ILE A 121 8.62 -7.48 -1.50
CA ILE A 121 9.66 -8.50 -1.23
C ILE A 121 9.00 -9.83 -0.88
N LEU A 122 8.05 -9.84 0.06
CA LEU A 122 7.34 -11.06 0.48
C LEU A 122 6.56 -11.70 -0.68
N GLY A 123 5.89 -10.87 -1.49
CA GLY A 123 5.17 -11.32 -2.69
C GLY A 123 6.10 -11.96 -3.71
N ARG A 124 7.21 -11.30 -4.04
CA ARG A 124 8.22 -11.84 -4.97
C ARG A 124 8.81 -13.15 -4.45
N SER A 125 9.22 -13.20 -3.19
CA SER A 125 9.78 -14.41 -2.58
C SER A 125 8.81 -15.58 -2.64
N TYR A 126 7.52 -15.35 -2.37
CA TYR A 126 6.47 -16.37 -2.48
C TYR A 126 6.34 -16.91 -3.91
N HIS A 127 6.26 -16.04 -4.92
CA HIS A 127 6.12 -16.47 -6.32
C HIS A 127 7.38 -17.14 -6.86
N LEU A 128 8.56 -16.71 -6.43
CA LEU A 128 9.84 -17.38 -6.75
C LEU A 128 9.90 -18.79 -6.15
N LEU A 129 9.48 -18.97 -4.90
CA LEU A 129 9.42 -20.30 -4.27
C LEU A 129 8.40 -21.21 -4.96
N LYS A 130 7.24 -20.66 -5.32
CA LYS A 130 6.18 -21.40 -6.03
C LYS A 130 6.64 -21.88 -7.41
N THR A 131 7.37 -21.05 -8.16
CA THR A 131 7.92 -21.43 -9.48
C THR A 131 9.05 -22.45 -9.37
N ARG A 132 9.88 -22.38 -8.32
CA ARG A 132 10.97 -23.34 -8.08
C ARG A 132 10.50 -24.70 -7.54
N TRP A 133 9.37 -24.77 -6.83
CA TRP A 133 8.87 -26.00 -6.21
C TRP A 133 7.43 -26.32 -6.66
N PRO A 134 7.22 -26.73 -7.92
CA PRO A 134 5.88 -27.03 -8.46
C PRO A 134 5.17 -28.22 -7.77
N LYS A 135 5.85 -28.99 -6.92
CA LYS A 135 5.21 -30.02 -6.09
C LYS A 135 4.35 -29.44 -4.95
N LEU A 136 4.47 -28.15 -4.63
CA LEU A 136 3.62 -27.44 -3.64
C LEU A 136 2.30 -26.95 -4.24
N THR A 137 2.14 -26.97 -5.57
CA THR A 137 0.83 -26.79 -6.20
C THR A 137 0.06 -28.10 -6.05
N LEU A 138 -0.80 -28.16 -5.03
CA LEU A 138 -1.90 -29.12 -5.00
C LEU A 138 -2.58 -29.08 -6.37
N LYS A 139 -2.52 -30.21 -7.10
CA LYS A 139 -3.38 -30.44 -8.26
C LYS A 139 -4.80 -30.11 -7.82
N LYS A 140 -5.37 -29.04 -8.38
CA LYS A 140 -6.82 -28.85 -8.35
C LYS A 140 -7.46 -29.92 -9.21
#